data_AF-A0A852UUJ4-F1
#
_entry.id   AF-A0A852UUJ4-F1
#
_cell.length_a   1.000
_cell.length_b   1.000
_cell.length_c   1.000
_cell.angle_alpha   90.00
_cell.angle_beta   90.00
_cell.angle_gamma   90.00
#
_symmetry.space_group_name_H-M   'P 1'
#
loop_
_entity.id
_entity.type
_entity.pdbx_description
1 polymer ?
#
loop_
_entity_poly.entity_id
_entity_poly.type
_entity_poly.pdbx_seq_one_letter_code
_entity_poly.pdbx_strand_id
1 'polypeptide(L)'
;MVTLGLLALLEVKPGKEAEAEGFLTEALQLVEKEPGTTAWFAIRLGSTLYAVFDAFPDEQARDAHMSGELIRALSEQAPDLFEKAPAINPFGVIAAKLPG
;
A
#
# COMPACT_ATOMS: atom_id res chain seq x y z
N MET A 1 -0.71 -9.08 -17.31
CA MET A 1 0.55 -8.29 -17.29
C MET A 1 0.27 -7.07 -16.43
N VAL A 2 1.12 -6.72 -15.46
CA VAL A 2 0.94 -5.48 -14.69
C VAL A 2 1.47 -4.31 -15.50
N THR A 3 0.70 -3.23 -15.57
CA THR A 3 1.02 -2.03 -16.37
C THR A 3 1.00 -0.75 -15.53
N LEU A 4 0.42 -0.81 -14.33
CA LEU A 4 0.26 0.31 -13.41
C LEU A 4 0.65 -0.12 -11.99
N GLY A 5 0.94 0.85 -11.13
CA GLY A 5 1.10 0.63 -9.69
C GLY A 5 0.95 1.90 -8.88
N LEU A 6 0.93 1.76 -7.56
CA LEU A 6 1.01 2.87 -6.61
C LEU A 6 2.19 2.64 -5.66
N LEU A 7 2.80 3.76 -5.25
CA LEU A 7 3.77 3.81 -4.16
C LEU A 7 3.23 4.77 -3.11
N ALA A 8 2.70 4.23 -2.02
CA ALA A 8 2.31 5.01 -0.86
C ALA A 8 3.50 5.12 0.10
N LEU A 9 3.99 6.33 0.34
CA LEU A 9 5.01 6.58 1.37
C LEU A 9 4.35 6.92 2.70
N LEU A 10 4.82 6.26 3.76
CA LEU A 10 4.27 6.31 5.11
C LEU A 10 5.37 6.76 6.07
N GLU A 11 5.30 8.00 6.54
CA GLU A 11 6.15 8.50 7.62
C GLU A 11 5.45 8.21 8.95
N VAL A 12 5.91 7.17 9.64
CA VAL A 12 5.37 6.73 10.93
C VAL A 12 5.87 7.65 12.04
N LYS A 13 4.99 7.98 12.97
CA LYS A 13 5.34 8.77 14.15
C LYS A 13 6.35 8.01 15.01
N PRO A 14 7.35 8.68 15.60
CA PRO A 14 8.29 8.05 16.54
C PRO A 14 7.55 7.33 17.68
N GLY A 15 7.88 6.07 17.91
CA GLY A 15 7.26 5.23 18.94
C GLY A 15 5.95 4.56 18.51
N LYS A 16 5.56 4.66 17.23
CA LYS A 16 4.40 3.97 16.62
C LYS A 16 4.78 2.90 15.60
N GLU A 17 6.07 2.55 15.52
CA GLU A 17 6.59 1.64 14.52
C GLU A 17 5.98 0.24 14.63
N ALA A 18 5.83 -0.28 15.85
CA ALA A 18 5.25 -1.60 16.09
C ALA A 18 3.77 -1.65 15.70
N GLU A 19 2.99 -0.62 16.07
CA GLU A 19 1.59 -0.50 15.68
C GLU A 19 1.44 -0.35 14.16
N ALA A 20 2.31 0.43 13.51
CA ALA A 20 2.31 0.58 12.06
C ALA A 20 2.66 -0.74 11.34
N GLU A 21 3.69 -1.48 11.80
CA GLU A 21 4.03 -2.80 11.26
C GLU A 21 2.90 -3.81 11.46
N GLY A 22 2.24 -3.79 12.62
CA GLY A 22 1.05 -4.61 12.91
C GLY A 22 -0.10 -4.30 11.97
N PHE A 23 -0.46 -3.02 11.83
CA PHE A 23 -1.50 -2.55 10.91
C PHE A 23 -1.22 -2.97 9.46
N LEU A 24 0.01 -2.76 8.98
CA LEU A 24 0.39 -3.13 7.61
C LEU A 24 0.39 -4.65 7.40
N THR A 25 0.70 -5.43 8.43
CA THR A 25 0.62 -6.90 8.36
C THR A 25 -0.82 -7.38 8.29
N GLU A 26 -1.72 -6.80 9.09
CA GLU A 26 -3.15 -7.14 9.09
C GLU A 26 -3.84 -6.70 7.78
N ALA A 27 -3.39 -5.58 7.20
CA ALA A 27 -3.85 -5.08 5.91
C ALA A 27 -3.72 -6.10 4.77
N LEU A 28 -2.78 -7.05 4.86
CA LEU A 28 -2.63 -8.12 3.86
C LEU A 28 -3.95 -8.88 3.64
N GLN A 29 -4.71 -9.16 4.70
CA GLN A 29 -5.97 -9.89 4.62
C GLN A 29 -7.06 -9.14 3.84
N LEU A 30 -6.96 -7.81 3.76
CA LEU A 30 -7.87 -6.98 2.97
C LEU A 30 -7.49 -7.06 1.50
N VAL A 31 -6.20 -6.94 1.20
CA VAL A 31 -5.68 -6.96 -0.18
C VAL A 31 -5.78 -8.34 -0.81
N GLU A 32 -5.67 -9.43 -0.05
CA GLU A 32 -5.90 -10.79 -0.54
C GLU A 32 -7.32 -10.98 -1.11
N LYS A 33 -8.28 -10.12 -0.76
CA LYS A 33 -9.64 -10.13 -1.30
C LYS A 33 -9.80 -9.30 -2.57
N GLU A 34 -8.76 -8.62 -3.03
CA GLU A 34 -8.78 -7.73 -4.18
C GLU A 34 -8.26 -8.48 -5.43
N PRO A 35 -9.14 -9.03 -6.28
CA PRO A 35 -8.70 -9.85 -7.42
C PRO A 35 -7.88 -9.07 -8.46
N GLY A 36 -7.96 -7.73 -8.47
CA GLY A 36 -7.21 -6.87 -9.38
C GLY A 36 -5.81 -6.49 -8.88
N THR A 37 -5.53 -6.65 -7.59
CA THR A 37 -4.23 -6.31 -6.99
C THR A 37 -3.27 -7.47 -7.22
N THR A 38 -2.49 -7.39 -8.29
CA THR A 38 -1.67 -8.53 -8.77
C THR A 38 -0.46 -8.78 -7.89
N ALA A 39 0.13 -7.72 -7.35
CA ALA A 39 1.21 -7.80 -6.37
C ALA A 39 1.04 -6.68 -5.36
N TRP A 40 1.37 -6.96 -4.10
CA TRP A 40 1.28 -6.01 -3.01
C TRP A 40 2.39 -6.28 -1.99
N PHE A 41 2.98 -5.21 -1.46
CA PHE A 41 4.07 -5.26 -0.50
C PHE A 41 3.93 -4.13 0.51
N ALA A 42 3.93 -4.47 1.79
CA ALA A 42 4.30 -3.54 2.85
C ALA A 42 5.82 -3.59 3.06
N ILE A 43 6.46 -2.43 3.05
CA ILE A 43 7.91 -2.28 2.99
C ILE A 43 8.37 -1.37 4.12
N ARG A 44 9.41 -1.79 4.85
CA ARG A 44 10.16 -0.91 5.74
C ARG A 44 11.36 -0.34 4.99
N LEU A 45 11.42 0.99 4.88
CA LEU A 45 12.50 1.71 4.19
C LEU A 45 13.53 2.31 5.16
N GLY A 46 13.18 2.43 6.46
CA GLY A 46 14.07 2.97 7.48
C GLY A 46 13.55 2.75 8.90
N SER A 47 13.96 3.60 9.84
CA SER A 47 13.46 3.55 11.23
C SER A 47 11.98 3.92 11.30
N THR A 48 11.60 5.03 10.67
CA THR A 48 10.25 5.60 10.70
C THR A 48 9.63 5.76 9.30
N LEU A 49 10.35 5.39 8.24
CA LEU A 49 9.86 5.46 6.87
C LEU A 49 9.46 4.06 6.38
N TYR A 50 8.23 3.95 5.91
CA TYR A 50 7.64 2.75 5.35
C TYR A 50 7.01 3.07 4.00
N ALA A 51 6.67 2.03 3.24
CA ALA A 51 5.95 2.16 2.00
C ALA A 51 4.98 1.00 1.78
N VAL A 52 3.94 1.27 1.00
CA VAL A 52 3.15 0.24 0.32
C VAL A 52 3.43 0.35 -1.18
N PHE A 53 3.79 -0.77 -1.79
CA PHE A 53 3.91 -0.90 -3.25
C PHE A 53 2.88 -1.91 -3.73
N ASP A 54 2.17 -1.57 -4.78
CA ASP A 54 1.21 -2.45 -5.41
C ASP A 54 1.22 -2.31 -6.94
N ALA A 55 0.81 -3.37 -7.62
CA ALA A 55 0.84 -3.47 -9.07
C ALA A 55 -0.47 -4.06 -9.62
N PHE A 56 -0.95 -3.46 -10.72
CA PHE A 56 -2.27 -3.70 -11.29
C PHE A 56 -2.18 -3.95 -12.80
N PRO A 57 -3.10 -4.75 -13.37
CA PRO A 57 -3.16 -4.98 -14.81
C PRO A 57 -3.64 -3.75 -15.60
N ASP A 58 -4.53 -2.95 -15.02
CA ASP A 58 -5.23 -1.85 -15.67
C ASP A 58 -5.77 -0.81 -14.66
N GLU A 59 -6.37 0.27 -15.19
CA GLU A 59 -6.93 1.36 -14.37
C GLU A 59 -8.12 0.92 -13.53
N GLN A 60 -8.97 0.02 -14.04
CA GLN A 60 -10.14 -0.46 -13.31
C GLN A 60 -9.72 -1.19 -12.02
N ALA A 61 -8.69 -2.04 -12.11
CA ALA A 61 -8.13 -2.72 -10.95
C ALA A 61 -7.49 -1.75 -9.94
N ARG A 62 -6.72 -0.75 -10.42
CA ARG A 62 -6.11 0.27 -9.56
C ARG A 62 -7.17 1.13 -8.86
N ASP A 63 -8.22 1.52 -9.57
CA ASP A 63 -9.29 2.36 -9.02
C ASP A 63 -10.15 1.57 -8.01
N ALA A 64 -10.35 0.26 -8.24
CA ALA A 64 -10.99 -0.63 -7.29
C ALA A 64 -10.18 -0.73 -5.98
N HIS A 65 -8.85 -0.86 -6.07
CA HIS A 65 -7.96 -0.81 -4.91
C HIS A 65 -8.05 0.55 -4.19
N MET A 66 -8.03 1.65 -4.94
CA MET A 66 -8.15 3.01 -4.39
C MET A 66 -9.48 3.26 -3.67
N SER A 67 -10.51 2.50 -3.99
CA SER A 67 -11.84 2.53 -3.36
C SER A 67 -12.04 1.40 -2.33
N GLY A 68 -11.00 0.62 -2.06
CA GLY A 68 -11.04 -0.60 -1.26
C GLY A 68 -11.00 -0.37 0.25
N GLU A 69 -11.17 -1.46 1.00
CA GLU A 69 -11.19 -1.43 2.47
C GLU A 69 -9.84 -0.99 3.06
N LEU A 70 -8.72 -1.32 2.40
CA LEU A 70 -7.40 -0.88 2.84
C LEU A 70 -7.27 0.64 2.85
N ILE A 71 -7.68 1.32 1.78
CA ILE A 71 -7.58 2.79 1.72
C ILE A 71 -8.45 3.46 2.79
N ARG A 72 -9.62 2.88 3.07
CA ARG A 72 -10.47 3.35 4.17
C ARG A 72 -9.78 3.18 5.52
N ALA A 73 -9.27 1.98 5.80
CA ALA A 73 -8.57 1.68 7.05
C ALA A 73 -7.31 2.56 7.22
N LEU A 74 -6.55 2.77 6.15
CA LEU A 74 -5.38 3.64 6.14
C LEU A 74 -5.76 5.09 6.48
N SER A 75 -6.86 5.60 5.91
CA SER A 75 -7.35 6.95 6.19
C SER A 75 -7.83 7.09 7.64
N GLU A 76 -8.47 6.07 8.20
CA GLU A 76 -8.94 6.04 9.59
C GLU A 76 -7.78 6.00 10.59
N GLN A 77 -6.72 5.23 10.30
CA GLN A 77 -5.55 5.08 11.17
C GLN A 77 -4.51 6.20 10.99
N ALA A 78 -4.54 6.91 9.87
CA ALA A 78 -3.51 7.89 9.52
C ALA A 78 -3.26 8.97 10.59
N PRO A 79 -4.28 9.56 11.23
CA PRO A 79 -4.06 10.57 12.26
C PRO A 79 -3.29 10.05 13.48
N ASP A 80 -3.35 8.75 13.77
CA ASP A 80 -2.72 8.15 14.94
C ASP A 80 -1.33 7.61 14.63
N LEU A 81 -1.14 7.00 13.45
CA LEU A 81 0.08 6.29 13.09
C LEU A 81 1.12 7.14 12.35
N PHE A 82 0.70 8.11 11.54
CA PHE A 82 1.61 8.80 10.61
C PHE A 82 1.79 10.29 10.94
N GLU A 83 3.00 10.81 10.71
CA GLU A 83 3.36 12.22 10.88
C GLU A 83 2.57 13.13 9.93
N LYS A 84 2.26 12.61 8.75
CA LYS A 84 1.45 13.27 7.72
C LYS A 84 0.60 12.24 7.00
N ALA A 85 -0.40 12.72 6.27
CA ALA A 85 -1.20 11.87 5.41
C ALA A 85 -0.28 11.08 4.44
N PRO A 86 -0.54 9.78 4.23
CA PRO A 86 0.17 8.96 3.25
C PRO A 86 0.28 9.63 1.88
N ALA A 87 1.49 9.66 1.33
CA ALA A 87 1.74 10.21 -0.01
C ALA A 87 1.60 9.09 -1.05
N ILE A 88 0.46 9.04 -1.75
CA ILE A 88 0.15 8.01 -2.75
C ILE A 88 0.62 8.49 -4.13
N ASN A 89 1.57 7.77 -4.74
CA ASN A 89 2.18 8.13 -6.01
C ASN A 89 1.85 7.08 -7.08
N PRO A 90 0.99 7.39 -8.07
CA PRO A 90 0.74 6.49 -9.19
C PRO A 90 1.93 6.46 -10.16
N PHE A 91 2.20 5.29 -10.74
CA PHE A 91 3.22 5.11 -11.77
C PHE A 91 2.83 4.08 -12.83
N GLY A 92 3.54 4.11 -13.97
CA GLY A 92 3.45 3.09 -15.02
C GLY A 92 4.55 2.03 -14.86
N VAL A 93 4.21 0.78 -15.15
CA VAL A 93 5.14 -0.35 -15.15
C VAL A 93 5.60 -0.65 -16.57
N ILE A 94 6.90 -0.50 -16.83
CA ILE A 94 7.48 -0.76 -18.16
C ILE A 94 7.88 -2.22 -18.39
N ALA A 95 8.16 -2.96 -17.31
CA ALA A 95 8.48 -4.38 -17.33
C ALA A 95 8.28 -4.97 -15.93
N ALA A 96 7.78 -6.19 -15.84
CA ALA A 96 7.62 -6.91 -14.57
C ALA A 96 7.91 -8.40 -14.73
N LYS A 97 8.51 -8.99 -13.70
CA LYS A 97 8.64 -10.43 -13.52
C LYS A 97 7.96 -10.79 -12.20
N LEU A 98 6.96 -11.64 -12.25
CA LEU A 98 6.20 -12.11 -11.10
C LEU A 98 6.28 -13.64 -11.01
N PRO A 99 6.06 -14.23 -9.82
CA PRO A 99 5.84 -15.67 -9.69
C PRO A 99 4.67 -16.13 -10.59
N GLY A 100 4.75 -17.37 -11.07
CA GLY A 100 3.73 -17.99 -11.92
C GLY A 100 2.74 -18.81 -11.10
#